data_AF-A0A2G9QCZ4-F1
#
_entry.id   AF-A0A2G9QCZ4-F1
#
_cell.length_a   1.000
_cell.length_b   1.000
_cell.length_c   1.000
_cell.angle_alpha   90.00
_cell.angle_beta   90.00
_cell.angle_gamma   90.00
#
_symmetry.space_group_name_H-M   'P 1'
#
loop_
_entity.id
_entity.type
_entity.pdbx_description
1 polymer ?
#
loop_
_entity_poly.entity_id
_entity_poly.type
_entity_poly.pdbx_seq_one_letter_code
_entity_poly.pdbx_strand_id
1 'polypeptide(L)'
;MSFEDLLHLQNTMGRKAFYRSVVKPQKTTGEGQSGKAGPLEMSSKSPAPFLRKVIASKKTMRRDPRFDDLSGEFKPEVFVNTYKFLDDIKKKEKEIVQKKLRKVRDPELKEKLQKLIHKMVSLGQFWGQCQV
;
A
#
# COMPACT_ATOMS: atom_id res chain seq x y z
N MET A 1 -54.27 31.40 -12.10
CA MET A 1 -54.57 31.01 -13.48
C MET A 1 -55.89 30.26 -13.45
N SER A 2 -56.85 30.64 -14.29
CA SER A 2 -58.12 29.94 -14.41
C SER A 2 -57.91 28.60 -15.13
N PHE A 3 -58.89 27.69 -15.04
CA PHE A 3 -58.80 26.38 -15.69
C PHE A 3 -58.69 26.50 -17.22
N GLU A 4 -59.46 27.42 -17.82
CA GLU A 4 -59.36 27.77 -19.23
C GLU A 4 -57.95 28.19 -19.64
N ASP A 5 -57.30 29.05 -18.84
CA ASP A 5 -55.96 29.52 -19.13
C ASP A 5 -54.95 28.37 -19.13
N LEU A 6 -55.09 27.40 -18.23
CA LEU A 6 -54.21 26.23 -18.16
C LEU A 6 -54.38 25.31 -19.37
N LEU A 7 -55.62 25.12 -19.83
CA LEU A 7 -55.89 24.29 -21.00
C LEU A 7 -55.35 24.95 -22.28
N HIS A 8 -55.54 26.27 -22.41
CA HIS A 8 -55.01 27.03 -23.54
C HIS A 8 -53.47 27.02 -23.53
N LEU A 9 -52.85 27.16 -22.36
CA LEU A 9 -51.40 27.05 -22.18
C LEU A 9 -50.87 25.64 -22.51
N GLN A 10 -51.59 24.59 -22.12
CA GLN A 10 -51.19 23.20 -22.41
C GLN A 10 -51.26 22.89 -23.91
N ASN A 11 -52.25 23.44 -24.61
CA ASN A 11 -52.43 23.25 -26.05
C ASN A 11 -51.41 24.05 -26.87
N THR A 12 -51.03 25.25 -26.41
CA THR A 12 -50.01 26.09 -27.06
C THR A 12 -48.59 25.61 -26.81
N MET A 13 -48.24 25.31 -25.55
CA MET A 13 -46.88 24.90 -25.16
C MET A 13 -46.63 23.39 -25.31
N GLY A 14 -47.70 22.59 -25.42
CA GLY A 14 -47.63 21.13 -25.47
C GLY A 14 -47.48 20.47 -24.09
N ARG A 15 -48.05 19.26 -23.97
CA ARG A 15 -48.22 18.54 -22.68
C ARG A 15 -46.91 18.22 -21.95
N LYS A 16 -45.82 17.89 -22.68
CA LYS A 16 -44.49 17.59 -22.10
C LYS A 16 -43.82 18.83 -21.52
N ALA A 17 -43.88 19.97 -22.21
CA ALA A 17 -43.28 21.22 -21.75
C ALA A 17 -44.06 21.80 -20.56
N PHE A 18 -45.40 21.74 -20.63
CA PHE A 18 -46.29 22.11 -19.54
C PHE A 18 -46.03 21.29 -18.26
N TYR A 19 -45.94 19.95 -18.37
CA TYR A 19 -45.64 19.11 -17.20
C TYR A 19 -44.26 19.44 -16.60
N ARG A 20 -43.28 19.83 -17.43
CA ARG A 20 -41.95 20.25 -16.96
C ARG A 20 -41.99 21.59 -16.21
N SER A 21 -42.77 22.56 -16.67
CA SER A 21 -42.88 23.88 -16.02
C SER A 21 -43.76 23.85 -14.76
N VAL A 22 -44.81 23.02 -14.75
CA VAL A 22 -45.79 23.00 -13.66
C VAL A 22 -45.51 21.92 -12.61
N VAL A 23 -45.07 20.72 -13.01
CA VAL A 23 -44.92 19.56 -12.10
C VAL A 23 -43.46 19.31 -11.68
N LYS A 24 -42.46 19.81 -12.42
CA LYS A 24 -41.05 19.70 -12.04
C LYS A 24 -40.40 21.05 -11.71
N PRO A 25 -40.60 21.61 -10.51
CA PRO A 25 -39.62 22.51 -9.92
C PRO A 25 -38.71 21.68 -9.01
N GLN A 26 -37.43 21.48 -9.33
CA GLN A 26 -36.41 21.22 -8.30
C GLN A 26 -35.00 21.49 -8.86
N LYS A 27 -34.40 22.60 -8.42
CA LYS A 27 -33.10 22.64 -7.71
C LYS A 27 -32.72 24.10 -7.49
N THR A 28 -33.29 24.72 -6.46
CA THR A 28 -32.58 25.78 -5.74
C THR A 28 -31.67 25.06 -4.73
N THR A 29 -30.48 24.69 -5.19
CA THR A 29 -29.33 24.72 -4.27
C THR A 29 -29.27 26.15 -3.78
N GLY A 30 -29.46 26.37 -2.48
CA GLY A 30 -29.41 27.69 -1.88
C GLY A 30 -28.21 28.45 -2.44
N GLU A 31 -28.50 29.56 -3.11
CA GLU A 31 -27.50 30.52 -3.55
C GLU A 31 -26.80 31.01 -2.28
N GLY A 32 -25.60 30.45 -2.04
CA GLY A 32 -24.76 30.87 -0.95
C GLY A 32 -24.44 32.33 -1.13
N GLN A 33 -24.85 33.16 -0.18
CA GLN A 33 -24.34 34.52 -0.05
C GLN A 33 -22.82 34.44 -0.02
N SER A 34 -22.22 34.87 -1.13
CA SER A 34 -20.81 35.15 -1.23
C SER A 34 -20.48 36.28 -0.25
N GLY A 35 -19.65 35.98 0.74
CA GLY A 35 -18.96 37.04 1.47
C GLY A 35 -18.84 36.92 2.99
N LYS A 36 -18.61 35.73 3.57
CA LYS A 36 -18.02 35.62 4.92
C LYS A 36 -17.12 34.38 4.99
N ALA A 37 -15.87 34.55 5.39
CA ALA A 37 -14.90 33.47 5.61
C ALA A 37 -15.25 32.71 6.91
N GLY A 38 -16.40 32.04 6.92
CA GLY A 38 -16.89 31.29 8.08
C GLY A 38 -17.71 30.07 7.66
N PRO A 39 -17.86 29.08 8.56
CA PRO A 39 -18.68 27.91 8.29
C PRO A 39 -20.13 28.33 8.07
N LEU A 40 -20.77 27.75 7.05
CA LEU A 40 -22.18 27.95 6.76
C LEU A 40 -23.05 27.10 7.68
N GLU A 41 -24.06 27.72 8.27
CA GLU A 41 -25.07 27.02 9.07
C GLU A 41 -25.94 26.13 8.15
N MET A 42 -26.08 24.86 8.52
CA MET A 42 -26.88 23.87 7.79
C MET A 42 -27.94 23.27 8.73
N SER A 43 -29.14 23.02 8.20
CA SER A 43 -30.24 22.42 8.97
C SER A 43 -29.92 20.99 9.40
N SER A 44 -30.24 20.65 10.65
CA SER A 44 -30.12 19.29 11.19
C SER A 44 -31.06 18.27 10.52
N LYS A 45 -32.09 18.74 9.80
CA LYS A 45 -33.06 17.91 9.08
C LYS A 45 -32.63 17.55 7.64
N SER A 46 -31.35 17.69 7.29
CA SER A 46 -30.87 17.27 5.98
C SER A 46 -31.08 15.76 5.77
N PRO A 47 -31.71 15.31 4.67
CA PRO A 47 -31.93 13.89 4.43
C PRO A 47 -30.59 13.16 4.28
N ALA A 48 -30.48 11.98 4.87
CA ALA A 48 -29.27 11.16 4.76
C ALA A 48 -29.00 10.80 3.28
N PRO A 49 -27.76 10.94 2.79
CA PRO A 49 -27.44 10.55 1.42
C PRO A 49 -27.63 9.05 1.24
N PHE A 50 -28.24 8.64 0.12
CA PHE A 50 -28.51 7.24 -0.19
C PHE A 50 -27.22 6.41 -0.34
N LEU A 51 -26.16 7.02 -0.89
CA LEU A 51 -24.85 6.40 -1.03
C LEU A 51 -23.84 7.09 -0.13
N ARG A 52 -23.04 6.31 0.59
CA ARG A 52 -21.90 6.84 1.36
C ARG A 52 -20.83 7.32 0.39
N LYS A 53 -20.30 8.53 0.60
CA LYS A 53 -19.11 9.01 -0.10
C LYS A 53 -17.89 8.23 0.42
N VAL A 54 -17.44 7.25 -0.36
CA VAL A 54 -16.21 6.49 -0.04
C VAL A 54 -15.01 7.39 -0.32
N ILE A 55 -14.45 7.98 0.73
CA ILE A 55 -13.16 8.66 0.64
C ILE A 55 -12.10 7.56 0.66
N ALA A 56 -11.31 7.44 -0.41
CA ALA A 56 -10.21 6.48 -0.44
C ALA A 56 -9.16 6.89 0.60
N SER A 57 -9.15 6.22 1.75
CA SER A 57 -8.07 6.35 2.72
C SER A 57 -6.84 5.63 2.18
N LYS A 58 -5.67 6.28 2.28
CA LYS A 58 -4.40 5.62 1.98
C LYS A 58 -4.24 4.46 2.96
N LYS A 59 -4.14 3.22 2.45
CA LYS A 59 -3.87 2.05 3.28
C LYS A 59 -2.47 2.17 3.87
N THR A 60 -2.35 2.11 5.19
CA THR A 60 -1.04 2.03 5.85
C THR A 60 -0.44 0.65 5.55
N MET A 61 0.59 0.63 4.71
CA MET A 61 1.33 -0.60 4.45
C MET A 61 2.22 -0.86 5.66
N ARG A 62 1.98 -1.96 6.38
CA ARG A 62 2.91 -2.43 7.41
C ARG A 62 4.16 -2.95 6.72
N ARG A 63 5.20 -2.12 6.62
CA ARG A 63 6.52 -2.51 6.12
C ARG A 63 7.39 -2.99 7.27
N ASP A 64 8.28 -3.93 6.99
CA ASP A 64 9.32 -4.33 7.94
C ASP A 64 10.28 -3.15 8.06
N PRO A 65 10.47 -2.56 9.25
CA PRO A 65 11.37 -1.42 9.44
C PRO A 65 12.80 -1.69 9.01
N ARG A 66 13.23 -2.94 8.80
CA ARG A 66 14.57 -3.24 8.26
C ARG A 66 14.69 -2.94 6.77
N PHE A 67 13.56 -2.93 6.06
CA PHE A 67 13.47 -2.77 4.61
C PHE A 67 12.58 -1.58 4.22
N ASP A 68 12.35 -0.67 5.16
CA ASP A 68 11.62 0.57 4.90
C ASP A 68 12.58 1.60 4.30
N ASP A 69 12.09 2.39 3.34
CA ASP A 69 12.93 3.36 2.63
C ASP A 69 13.47 4.45 3.58
N LEU A 70 12.83 4.61 4.75
CA LEU A 70 13.20 5.56 5.81
C LEU A 70 14.32 5.05 6.74
N SER A 71 14.75 3.79 6.61
CA SER A 71 15.66 3.14 7.56
C SER A 71 17.13 3.48 7.37
N GLY A 72 17.44 4.41 6.48
CA GLY A 72 18.76 4.96 6.25
C GLY A 72 19.58 4.19 5.21
N GLU A 73 20.77 4.72 4.93
CA GLU A 73 21.66 4.18 3.89
C GLU A 73 22.62 3.12 4.44
N PHE A 74 22.96 2.16 3.58
CA PHE A 74 23.93 1.12 3.92
C PHE A 74 25.35 1.67 3.95
N LYS A 75 26.03 1.54 5.10
CA LYS A 75 27.44 1.91 5.26
C LYS A 75 28.31 0.65 5.39
N PRO A 76 29.13 0.30 4.39
CA PRO A 76 29.88 -0.95 4.38
C PRO A 76 30.90 -1.05 5.51
N GLU A 77 31.54 0.07 5.88
CA GLU A 77 32.53 0.10 6.96
C GLU A 77 31.92 -0.28 8.32
N VAL A 78 30.77 0.30 8.64
CA VAL A 78 30.04 0.00 9.88
C VAL A 78 29.59 -1.45 9.86
N PHE A 79 29.04 -1.92 8.73
CA PHE A 79 28.59 -3.30 8.59
C PHE A 79 29.72 -4.31 8.80
N VAL A 80 30.87 -4.09 8.16
CA VAL A 80 32.05 -4.95 8.35
C VAL A 80 32.43 -4.96 9.81
N ASN A 81 32.46 -3.80 10.49
CA ASN A 81 32.82 -3.69 11.91
C ASN A 81 31.81 -4.35 12.87
N THR A 82 30.51 -4.11 12.69
CA THR A 82 29.47 -4.64 13.58
C THR A 82 29.32 -6.14 13.44
N TYR A 83 29.56 -6.69 12.24
CA TYR A 83 29.36 -8.11 11.94
C TYR A 83 30.67 -8.91 11.77
N LYS A 84 31.84 -8.39 12.20
CA LYS A 84 33.14 -9.10 12.14
C LYS A 84 33.09 -10.51 12.73
N PHE A 85 32.30 -10.70 13.79
CA PHE A 85 32.17 -11.97 14.50
C PHE A 85 31.61 -13.10 13.62
N LEU A 86 30.89 -12.78 12.54
CA LEU A 86 30.36 -13.78 11.61
C LEU A 86 31.48 -14.58 10.95
N ASP A 87 32.65 -14.00 10.74
CA ASP A 87 33.78 -14.70 10.13
C ASP A 87 34.34 -15.77 11.06
N ASP A 88 34.35 -15.50 12.37
CA ASP A 88 34.77 -16.49 13.37
C ASP A 88 33.75 -17.62 13.50
N ILE A 89 32.45 -17.31 13.42
CA ILE A 89 31.40 -18.33 13.39
C ILE A 89 31.55 -19.21 12.14
N LYS A 90 31.69 -18.62 10.96
CA LYS A 90 31.87 -19.36 9.70
C LYS A 90 33.11 -20.26 9.74
N LYS A 91 34.23 -19.79 10.32
CA LYS A 91 35.44 -20.60 10.51
C LYS A 91 35.17 -21.80 11.42
N LYS A 92 34.56 -21.56 12.59
CA LYS A 92 34.19 -22.62 13.55
C LYS A 92 33.27 -23.67 12.92
N GLU A 93 32.26 -23.25 12.17
CA GLU A 93 31.35 -24.16 11.46
C GLU A 93 32.10 -25.02 10.44
N LYS A 94 32.98 -24.43 9.63
CA LYS A 94 33.82 -25.16 8.68
C LYS A 94 34.68 -26.21 9.37
N GLU A 95 35.32 -25.86 10.47
CA GLU A 95 36.13 -26.80 11.25
C GLU A 95 35.29 -27.96 11.82
N ILE A 96 34.09 -27.69 12.32
CA ILE A 96 33.18 -28.72 12.83
C ILE A 96 32.82 -29.71 11.73
N VAL A 97 32.48 -29.22 10.54
CA VAL A 97 32.13 -30.08 9.39
C VAL A 97 33.34 -30.88 8.92
N GLN A 98 34.54 -30.29 8.87
CA GLN A 98 35.78 -31.02 8.54
C GLN A 98 36.10 -32.11 9.57
N LYS A 99 35.94 -31.83 10.87
CA LYS A 99 36.12 -32.81 11.95
C LYS A 99 35.13 -33.97 11.81
N LYS A 100 33.87 -33.68 11.46
CA LYS A 100 32.86 -34.72 11.18
C LYS A 100 33.25 -35.56 9.97
N LEU A 101 33.70 -34.94 8.88
CA LEU A 101 34.10 -35.64 7.66
C LEU A 101 35.23 -36.67 7.90
N ARG A 102 36.19 -36.34 8.77
CA ARG A 102 37.29 -37.25 9.14
C ARG A 102 36.82 -38.46 9.97
N LYS A 103 35.71 -38.34 10.70
CA LYS A 103 35.21 -39.38 11.62
C LYS A 103 34.20 -40.34 10.97
N VAL A 104 33.45 -39.86 9.98
CA VAL A 104 32.37 -40.63 9.34
C VAL A 104 32.94 -41.75 8.48
N ARG A 105 32.41 -42.97 8.66
CA ARG A 105 32.72 -44.16 7.85
C ARG A 105 31.70 -44.37 6.73
N ASP A 106 30.47 -43.93 6.93
CA ASP A 106 29.38 -44.11 5.96
C ASP A 106 29.62 -43.30 4.69
N PRO A 107 29.60 -43.92 3.50
CA PRO A 107 29.96 -43.25 2.24
C PRO A 107 28.95 -42.16 1.86
N GLU A 108 27.65 -42.41 2.04
CA GLU A 108 26.61 -41.43 1.68
C GLU A 108 26.68 -40.16 2.54
N LEU A 109 26.91 -40.31 3.84
CA LEU A 109 27.05 -39.18 4.76
C LEU A 109 28.34 -38.42 4.47
N LYS A 110 29.42 -39.12 4.12
CA LYS A 110 30.69 -38.51 3.71
C LYS A 110 30.51 -37.64 2.47
N GLU A 111 29.80 -38.11 1.45
CA GLU A 111 29.48 -37.29 0.27
C GLU A 111 28.65 -36.06 0.60
N LYS A 112 27.61 -36.21 1.45
CA LYS A 112 26.78 -35.07 1.89
C LYS A 112 27.62 -34.01 2.59
N LEU A 113 28.54 -34.42 3.46
CA LEU A 113 29.45 -33.52 4.17
C LEU A 113 30.47 -32.86 3.23
N GLN A 114 31.00 -33.59 2.24
CA GLN A 114 31.86 -33.01 1.21
C GLN A 114 31.14 -31.95 0.39
N LYS A 115 29.91 -32.24 -0.06
CA LYS A 115 29.05 -31.28 -0.77
C LYS A 115 28.77 -30.05 0.08
N LEU A 116 28.56 -30.22 1.38
CA LEU A 116 28.36 -29.10 2.32
C LEU A 116 29.60 -28.21 2.43
N ILE A 117 30.79 -28.80 2.62
CA ILE A 117 32.05 -28.03 2.67
C ILE A 117 32.28 -27.28 1.36
N HIS A 118 32.07 -27.93 0.22
CA HIS A 118 32.22 -27.29 -1.09
C HIS A 118 31.33 -26.04 -1.21
N LYS A 119 30.05 -26.15 -0.82
CA LYS A 119 29.12 -25.00 -0.80
C LYS A 119 29.59 -23.88 0.13
N MET A 120 30.07 -24.22 1.34
CA MET A 120 30.58 -23.24 2.31
C MET A 120 31.85 -22.51 1.83
N VAL A 121 32.65 -23.15 0.97
CA VAL A 121 33.84 -22.54 0.36
C VAL A 121 33.45 -21.69 -0.85
N SER A 122 32.64 -22.22 -1.77
CA SER A 122 32.23 -21.53 -2.99
C SER A 122 31.44 -20.25 -2.70
N LEU A 123 30.51 -20.30 -1.73
CA LEU A 123 29.76 -19.11 -1.32
C LEU A 123 30.67 -18.07 -0.65
N GLY A 124 31.68 -18.49 0.11
CA GLY A 124 32.61 -17.54 0.70
C GLY A 124 33.43 -16.75 -0.34
N GLN A 125 33.76 -17.39 -1.47
CA GLN A 125 34.53 -16.76 -2.55
C GLN A 125 33.67 -15.84 -3.43
N PHE A 126 32.44 -16.25 -3.74
CA PHE A 126 31.56 -15.50 -4.64
C PHE A 126 31.12 -14.16 -4.03
N TRP A 127 30.82 -14.13 -2.73
CA TRP A 127 30.40 -12.90 -2.06
C TRP A 127 31.51 -11.85 -1.95
N GLY A 128 32.78 -12.27 -1.91
CA GLY A 128 33.92 -11.34 -1.96
C GLY A 128 34.15 -10.70 -3.33
N GLN A 129 33.55 -11.24 -4.40
CA GLN A 129 33.75 -10.79 -5.78
C GLN A 129 32.64 -9.83 -6.26
N CYS A 130 31.46 -9.88 -5.64
CA CYS A 130 30.32 -8.98 -5.97
C CYS A 130 30.27 -7.69 -5.14
N GLN A 131 31.23 -7.44 -4.26
CA GLN A 131 31.28 -6.25 -3.40
C GLN A 131 32.18 -5.12 -3.94
N VAL A 132 32.55 -5.18 -5.24
CA VAL A 132 33.26 -4.13 -5.98
C VAL A 132 32.34 -3.52 -7.02
#